data_AF-A0A3M7DYA4-F1
#
_entry.id   AF-A0A3M7DYA4-F1
#
_cell.length_a   1.000
_cell.length_b   1.000
_cell.length_c   1.000
_cell.angle_alpha   90.00
_cell.angle_beta   90.00
_cell.angle_gamma   90.00
#
_symmetry.space_group_name_H-M   'P 1'
#
loop_
_entity.id
_entity.type
_entity.pdbx_description
1 polymer ?
#
loop_
_entity_poly.entity_id
_entity_poly.type
_entity_poly.pdbx_seq_one_letter_code
_entity_poly.pdbx_strand_id
1 'polypeptide(L)'
;PYSNFRVGCSILLTSGEVVRGANVENAAYPVGTCAERVTIGNAVTQHRAKKGDFRAIAVATDITPPASPCGMCRQFIREFCEVRFTEYC
;
A
#
# COMPACT_ATOMS: atom_id res chain seq x y z
N PRO A 1 16.47 1.13 -5.15
CA PRO A 1 17.69 0.70 -5.87
C PRO A 1 18.70 -0.11 -5.02
N TYR A 2 18.48 -0.30 -3.71
CA TYR A 2 19.40 -1.00 -2.81
C TYR A 2 19.03 -2.47 -2.65
N SER A 3 17.74 -2.78 -2.49
CA SER A 3 17.30 -4.16 -2.23
C SER A 3 17.09 -5.00 -3.49
N ASN A 4 16.89 -4.34 -4.63
CA ASN A 4 16.38 -4.95 -5.88
C ASN A 4 15.05 -5.70 -5.73
N PHE A 5 14.32 -5.49 -4.64
CA PHE A 5 13.01 -6.08 -4.36
C PHE A 5 11.91 -5.08 -4.73
N ARG A 6 11.11 -5.42 -5.74
CA ARG A 6 10.08 -4.53 -6.29
C ARG A 6 8.73 -4.86 -5.70
N VAL A 7 8.11 -3.88 -5.08
CA VAL A 7 6.77 -3.99 -4.50
C VAL A 7 5.87 -2.94 -5.14
N GLY A 8 4.75 -3.40 -5.71
CA GLY A 8 3.67 -2.55 -6.18
C GLY A 8 2.45 -2.67 -5.28
N CYS A 9 1.68 -1.60 -5.17
CA CYS A 9 0.41 -1.60 -4.46
C CYS A 9 -0.63 -0.81 -5.25
N SER A 10 -1.87 -1.30 -5.25
CA SER A 10 -3.03 -0.61 -5.81
C SER A 10 -4.21 -0.67 -4.84
N ILE A 11 -4.93 0.45 -4.75
CA ILE A 11 -6.13 0.59 -3.93
C ILE A 11 -7.31 0.91 -4.83
N LEU A 12 -8.40 0.18 -4.66
CA LEU A 12 -9.69 0.52 -5.24
C LEU A 12 -10.47 1.35 -4.23
N LEU A 13 -10.84 2.57 -4.63
CA LEU A 13 -11.73 3.42 -3.85
C LEU A 13 -13.20 3.04 -4.06
N THR A 14 -14.07 3.45 -3.14
CA THR A 14 -15.54 3.31 -3.28
C THR A 14 -16.09 4.09 -4.47
N SER A 15 -15.41 5.16 -4.89
CA SER A 15 -15.70 5.89 -6.14
C SER A 15 -15.43 5.07 -7.42
N GLY A 16 -14.71 3.95 -7.31
CA GLY A 16 -14.24 3.15 -8.44
C GLY A 16 -12.87 3.57 -8.98
N GLU A 17 -12.29 4.65 -8.47
CA GLU A 17 -10.94 5.07 -8.82
C GLU A 17 -9.88 4.11 -8.29
N VAL A 18 -8.78 3.96 -9.04
CA VAL A 18 -7.65 3.12 -8.66
C VAL A 18 -6.43 3.99 -8.37
N VAL A 19 -5.99 3.98 -7.12
CA VAL A 19 -4.77 4.66 -6.68
C VAL A 19 -3.61 3.67 -6.69
N ARG A 20 -2.44 4.11 -7.17
CA ARG A 20 -1.26 3.24 -7.32
C ARG A 20 -0.06 3.80 -6.58
N GLY A 21 0.82 2.91 -6.16
CA GLY A 21 2.09 3.23 -5.54
C GLY A 21 3.08 2.09 -5.64
N ALA A 22 4.35 2.41 -5.37
CA ALA A 22 5.46 1.46 -5.35
C ALA A 22 6.38 1.79 -4.17
N ASN A 23 7.22 0.83 -3.77
CA ASN A 23 8.21 1.10 -2.73
C ASN A 23 9.23 2.15 -3.19
N VAL A 24 9.53 3.10 -2.31
CA VAL A 24 10.54 4.14 -2.52
C VAL A 24 11.65 3.94 -1.50
N GLU A 25 12.82 3.59 -1.99
CA GLU A 25 13.96 3.27 -1.14
C GLU A 25 14.91 4.45 -0.96
N ASN A 26 15.70 4.38 0.11
CA ASN A 26 16.70 5.38 0.46
C ASN A 26 17.97 4.70 1.00
N ALA A 27 19.13 5.36 0.89
CA ALA A 27 20.39 4.86 1.43
C ALA A 27 20.33 4.71 2.95
N ALA A 28 19.59 5.60 3.62
CA ALA A 28 19.23 5.42 5.02
C ALA A 28 18.02 4.45 5.10
N TYR A 29 18.30 3.15 5.23
CA TYR A 29 17.26 2.11 5.08
C TYR A 29 15.98 2.32 5.91
N PRO A 30 16.02 2.82 7.17
CA PRO A 30 14.81 3.06 7.96
C PRO A 30 13.85 4.12 7.38
N VAL A 31 14.31 5.02 6.51
CA VAL A 31 13.44 6.04 5.90
C VAL A 31 12.78 5.57 4.60
N GLY A 32 13.10 4.35 4.15
CA GLY A 32 12.41 3.71 3.03
C GLY A 32 10.92 3.55 3.30
N THR A 33 10.11 3.77 2.26
CA THR A 33 8.64 3.68 2.36
C THR A 33 8.13 2.55 1.49
N CYS A 34 7.31 1.67 2.07
CA CYS A 34 6.72 0.53 1.37
C CYS A 34 5.58 0.98 0.44
N ALA A 35 5.26 0.16 -0.56
CA ALA A 35 4.28 0.50 -1.60
C ALA A 35 2.89 0.81 -1.03
N GLU A 36 2.48 0.10 0.03
CA GLU A 36 1.18 0.25 0.69
C GLU A 36 1.05 1.63 1.32
N ARG A 37 2.09 2.08 2.05
CA ARG A 37 2.13 3.39 2.69
C ARG A 37 2.16 4.52 1.66
N VAL A 38 2.90 4.35 0.57
CA VAL A 38 2.87 5.30 -0.57
C VAL A 38 1.48 5.39 -1.19
N THR A 39 0.84 4.25 -1.44
CA THR A 39 -0.47 4.19 -2.10
C THR A 39 -1.57 4.81 -1.24
N ILE A 40 -1.60 4.48 0.06
CA ILE A 40 -2.58 5.09 0.99
C ILE A 40 -2.29 6.59 1.14
N GLY A 41 -1.03 7.00 1.23
CA GLY A 41 -0.65 8.42 1.25
C GLY A 41 -1.13 9.18 0.02
N ASN A 42 -0.98 8.60 -1.18
CA ASN A 42 -1.50 9.17 -2.43
C ASN A 42 -3.03 9.24 -2.42
N ALA A 43 -3.72 8.21 -1.92
CA ALA A 43 -5.17 8.21 -1.82
C ALA A 43 -5.67 9.36 -0.93
N VAL A 44 -5.02 9.57 0.22
CA VAL A 44 -5.37 10.67 1.14
C VAL A 44 -5.06 12.04 0.55
N THR A 45 -3.88 12.23 -0.04
CA THR A 45 -3.40 13.55 -0.46
C THR A 45 -3.93 13.99 -1.83
N GLN A 46 -4.04 13.07 -2.79
CA GLN A 46 -4.42 13.37 -4.17
C GLN A 46 -5.90 13.10 -4.43
N HIS A 47 -6.46 12.03 -3.86
CA HIS A 47 -7.87 11.66 -4.04
C HIS A 47 -8.76 12.07 -2.87
N ARG A 48 -8.19 12.74 -1.84
CA ARG A 48 -8.90 13.18 -0.62
C ARG A 48 -9.64 12.05 0.09
N ALA A 49 -9.20 10.79 -0.12
CA ALA A 49 -9.81 9.61 0.44
C ALA A 49 -9.66 9.60 1.96
N LYS A 50 -10.71 9.14 2.64
CA LYS A 50 -10.79 9.01 4.09
C LYS A 50 -11.15 7.58 4.45
N LYS A 51 -11.09 7.27 5.75
CA LYS A 51 -11.57 5.99 6.26
C LYS A 51 -13.02 5.75 5.80
N GLY A 52 -13.27 4.58 5.21
CA GLY A 52 -14.54 4.23 4.58
C GLY A 52 -14.54 4.36 3.05
N ASP A 53 -13.61 5.11 2.46
CA ASP A 53 -13.49 5.24 1.00
C ASP A 53 -12.65 4.12 0.37
N PHE A 54 -12.03 3.27 1.19
CA PHE A 54 -11.15 2.18 0.76
C PHE A 54 -11.95 0.89 0.59
N ARG A 55 -12.05 0.36 -0.63
CA ARG A 55 -12.80 -0.87 -0.93
C ARG A 55 -11.92 -2.12 -0.90
N ALA A 56 -10.75 -2.07 -1.54
CA ALA A 56 -9.81 -3.20 -1.56
C ALA A 56 -8.37 -2.69 -1.76
N ILE A 57 -7.40 -3.48 -1.29
CA ILE A 57 -5.97 -3.30 -1.58
C ILE A 57 -5.43 -4.56 -2.26
N ALA A 58 -4.54 -4.36 -3.22
CA ALA A 58 -3.75 -5.42 -3.83
C ALA A 58 -2.27 -5.05 -3.74
N VAL A 59 -1.46 -5.98 -3.25
CA VAL A 59 0.00 -5.85 -3.17
C VAL A 59 0.62 -6.91 -4.07
N ALA A 60 1.59 -6.52 -4.88
CA ALA A 60 2.31 -7.42 -5.77
C ALA A 60 3.80 -7.32 -5.52
N THR A 61 4.46 -8.48 -5.51
CA THR A 61 5.92 -8.59 -5.36
C THR A 61 6.51 -9.40 -6.50
N ASP A 62 7.82 -9.26 -6.72
CA ASP A 62 8.58 -9.99 -7.73
C ASP A 62 8.98 -11.42 -7.32
N ILE A 63 8.53 -11.90 -6.15
CA ILE A 63 8.77 -13.25 -5.64
C ILE A 63 7.50 -14.09 -5.56
N THR A 64 7.66 -15.41 -5.56
CA THR A 64 6.59 -16.40 -5.37
C THR A 64 6.97 -17.37 -4.25
N PRO A 65 6.13 -17.57 -3.22
CA PRO A 65 4.86 -16.88 -2.98
C PRO A 65 5.05 -15.39 -2.69
N PRO A 66 4.03 -14.55 -2.95
CA PRO A 66 4.12 -13.11 -2.72
C PRO A 66 4.40 -12.79 -1.25
N ALA A 67 5.17 -11.74 -1.00
CA ALA A 67 5.48 -11.33 0.36
C ALA A 67 4.27 -10.68 1.03
N SER A 68 4.04 -11.01 2.29
CA SER A 68 2.99 -10.35 3.07
C SER A 68 3.42 -8.96 3.55
N PRO A 69 2.48 -8.00 3.77
CA PRO A 69 2.82 -6.68 4.28
C PRO A 69 3.57 -6.71 5.61
N CYS A 70 4.53 -5.78 5.76
CA CYS A 70 5.28 -5.62 6.99
C CYS A 70 4.40 -5.07 8.12
N GLY A 71 4.84 -5.18 9.37
CA GLY A 71 4.05 -4.74 10.54
C GLY A 71 3.62 -3.27 10.49
N MET A 72 4.48 -2.38 9.98
CA MET A 72 4.15 -0.96 9.79
C MET A 72 3.03 -0.77 8.75
N CYS A 73 3.07 -1.50 7.64
CA CYS A 73 2.02 -1.44 6.63
C CYS A 73 0.70 -2.01 7.15
N ARG A 74 0.73 -3.11 7.89
CA ARG A 74 -0.49 -3.68 8.51
C ARG A 74 -1.15 -2.69 9.46
N GLN A 75 -0.37 -2.00 10.30
CA GLN A 75 -0.91 -0.96 11.18
C GLN A 75 -1.49 0.22 10.38
N PHE A 76 -0.81 0.63 9.30
CA PHE A 76 -1.28 1.71 8.43
C PHE A 76 -2.60 1.34 7.72
N ILE A 77 -2.67 0.13 7.15
CA ILE A 77 -3.88 -0.42 6.54
C ILE A 77 -5.02 -0.44 7.56
N ARG A 78 -4.75 -0.89 8.80
CA ARG A 78 -5.77 -0.96 9.87
C ARG A 78 -6.33 0.40 10.28
N GLU A 79 -5.55 1.47 10.16
CA GLU A 79 -6.02 2.83 10.48
C GLU A 79 -7.08 3.30 9.46
N PHE A 80 -6.79 3.10 8.17
CA PHE A 80 -7.59 3.64 7.06
C PHE A 80 -8.65 2.70 6.51
N CYS A 81 -8.50 1.39 6.68
CA CYS A 81 -9.39 0.37 6.12
C CYS A 81 -10.28 -0.24 7.21
N GLU A 82 -11.50 -0.64 6.83
CA GLU A 82 -12.43 -1.31 7.76
C GLU A 82 -12.02 -2.74 8.07
N VAL A 83 -12.58 -3.33 9.15
CA VAL A 83 -12.25 -4.69 9.58
C VAL A 83 -12.66 -5.76 8.54
N ARG A 84 -13.63 -5.46 7.65
CA ARG A 84 -14.04 -6.33 6.54
C ARG A 84 -13.33 -6.03 5.22
N PHE A 85 -12.21 -5.31 5.26
CA PHE A 85 -11.44 -4.96 4.08
C PHE A 85 -10.78 -6.18 3.46
N THR A 86 -10.84 -6.29 2.13
CA THR A 86 -10.21 -7.39 1.40
C THR A 86 -8.81 -7.00 0.93
N GLU A 87 -7.83 -7.79 1.34
CA GLU A 87 -6.43 -7.69 0.94
C GLU A 87 -6.08 -8.86 0.02
N TYR A 88 -5.46 -8.54 -1.12
CA TYR A 88 -4.94 -9.51 -2.07
C TYR A 88 -3.40 -9.39 -2.12
N CYS A 89 -2.70 -10.51 -1.94
CA CYS A 89 -1.25 -10.63 -2.11
C CYS A 89 -0.96 -11.66 -3.20
#